data_AF-A0A821QMQ8-F1
#
_entry.id   AF-A0A821QMQ8-F1
#
_cell.length_a   1.000
_cell.length_b   1.000
_cell.length_c   1.000
_cell.angle_alpha   90.00
_cell.angle_beta   90.00
_cell.angle_gamma   90.00
#
_symmetry.space_group_name_H-M   'P 1'
#
loop_
_entity.id
_entity.type
_entity.pdbx_description
1 polymer ?
#
loop_
_entity_poly.entity_id
_entity_poly.type
_entity_poly.pdbx_seq_one_letter_code
_entity_poly.pdbx_strand_id
1 'polypeptide(L)'
;MGEKVVPLVHHMLQVDSIFVLRRSESHHQQWNMKWLKVKGVFNEAKLICDALKEVVQQCDHDLTPMSFMPLSAMSTIAQQNLGQLEPSFMYTQLFKEIILEIDEDDE
;
A
#
# COMPACT_ATOMS: atom_id res chain seq x y z
N MET A 1 21.37 -3.66 18.37
CA MET A 1 21.29 -4.47 17.13
C MET A 1 20.37 -3.82 16.10
N GLY A 2 19.09 -3.55 16.41
CA GLY A 2 18.19 -2.83 15.49
C GLY A 2 18.77 -1.52 14.94
N GLU A 3 19.35 -0.67 15.80
CA GLU A 3 20.02 0.58 15.42
C GLU A 3 21.15 0.41 14.38
N LYS A 4 21.80 -0.75 14.33
CA LYS A 4 22.88 -1.04 13.38
C LYS A 4 22.36 -1.64 12.07
N VAL A 5 21.27 -2.41 12.14
CA VAL A 5 20.72 -3.12 10.98
C VAL A 5 19.80 -2.23 10.16
N VAL A 6 18.96 -1.40 10.80
CA VAL A 6 17.99 -0.55 10.09
C VAL A 6 18.66 0.40 9.09
N PRO A 7 19.78 1.09 9.40
CA PRO A 7 20.51 1.90 8.41
C PRO A 7 20.92 1.11 7.15
N LEU A 8 21.17 -0.20 7.28
CA LEU A 8 21.61 -1.05 6.18
C LEU A 8 20.47 -1.56 5.31
N VAL A 9 19.21 -1.47 5.76
CA VAL A 9 18.07 -2.05 5.04
C VAL A 9 16.99 -1.03 4.68
N HIS A 10 16.93 0.14 5.34
CA HIS A 10 15.85 1.12 5.10
C HIS A 10 15.82 1.65 3.66
N HIS A 11 16.97 1.64 2.96
CA HIS A 11 17.09 2.14 1.59
C HIS A 11 16.67 1.12 0.53
N MET A 12 16.45 -0.14 0.91
CA MET A 12 16.04 -1.20 -0.03
C MET A 12 14.60 -0.97 -0.47
N LEU A 13 14.36 -0.87 -1.78
CA LEU A 13 13.01 -0.70 -2.34
C LEU A 13 12.09 -1.90 -2.05
N GLN A 14 12.67 -3.10 -1.94
CA GLN A 14 11.95 -4.35 -1.65
C GLN A 14 11.43 -4.43 -0.21
N VAL A 15 11.90 -3.55 0.67
CA VAL A 15 11.47 -3.48 2.07
C VAL A 15 10.44 -2.37 2.17
N ASP A 16 9.19 -2.71 2.44
CA ASP A 16 8.13 -1.73 2.70
C ASP A 16 8.17 -1.24 4.16
N SER A 17 8.13 -2.18 5.10
CA SER A 17 7.95 -1.90 6.52
C SER A 17 8.93 -2.70 7.39
N ILE A 18 9.42 -2.08 8.47
CA ILE A 18 10.39 -2.63 9.42
C ILE A 18 9.79 -2.60 10.83
N PHE A 19 9.76 -3.75 11.49
CA PHE A 19 9.29 -3.92 12.87
C PHE A 19 10.44 -4.42 13.73
N VAL A 20 10.66 -3.79 14.89
CA VAL A 20 11.84 -4.08 15.72
C VAL A 20 11.40 -4.53 17.11
N LEU A 21 11.75 -5.76 17.49
CA LEU A 21 11.54 -6.24 18.86
C LEU A 21 12.79 -5.98 19.72
N ARG A 22 12.60 -5.38 20.89
CA ARG A 22 13.63 -5.01 21.86
C ARG A 22 13.45 -5.81 23.15
N ARG A 23 14.57 -6.25 23.74
CA ARG A 23 14.58 -7.06 24.98
C ARG A 23 14.97 -6.30 26.26
N SER A 24 15.57 -5.11 26.15
CA SER A 24 16.06 -4.34 27.31
C SER A 24 15.82 -2.84 27.16
N GLU A 25 15.48 -2.16 28.26
CA GLU A 25 15.20 -0.71 28.33
C GLU A 25 16.45 0.19 28.28
N SER A 26 17.52 -0.22 27.59
CA SER A 26 18.69 0.63 27.49
C SER A 26 18.45 1.78 26.51
N HIS A 27 18.84 2.97 27.00
CA HIS A 27 18.67 4.31 26.47
C HIS A 27 18.93 4.44 24.96
N HIS A 28 18.35 5.50 24.37
CA HIS A 28 18.36 5.88 22.95
C HIS A 28 17.14 5.36 22.17
N GLN A 29 16.02 6.06 22.40
CA GLN A 29 14.72 5.87 21.75
C GLN A 29 14.51 6.84 20.57
N GLN A 30 15.58 7.49 20.07
CA GLN A 30 15.47 8.52 19.02
C GLN A 30 15.87 8.02 17.63
N TRP A 31 16.53 6.88 17.49
CA TRP A 31 17.02 6.43 16.18
C TRP A 31 15.90 5.90 15.27
N ASN A 32 14.81 5.37 15.86
CA ASN A 32 13.64 4.86 15.13
C ASN A 32 12.82 5.99 14.47
N MET A 33 12.80 7.19 15.05
CA MET A 33 12.12 8.37 14.49
C MET A 33 12.76 8.89 13.19
N LYS A 34 13.98 8.45 12.86
CA LYS A 34 14.69 8.89 11.65
C LYS A 34 14.26 8.17 10.37
N TRP A 35 13.54 7.06 10.48
CA TRP A 35 13.30 6.17 9.34
C TRP A 35 11.81 5.92 9.12
N LEU A 36 11.28 6.44 8.01
CA LEU A 36 9.86 6.31 7.65
C LEU A 36 9.37 4.85 7.56
N LYS A 37 10.26 3.93 7.17
CA LYS A 37 9.94 2.50 7.06
C LYS A 37 9.85 1.79 8.42
N VAL A 38 10.31 2.41 9.51
CA VAL A 38 10.20 1.80 10.85
C VAL A 38 8.79 2.05 11.38
N LYS A 39 7.95 1.02 11.33
CA LYS A 39 6.55 1.09 11.78
C LYS A 39 6.41 0.99 13.30
N GLY A 40 7.42 0.44 13.98
CA GLY A 40 7.41 0.38 15.44
C GLY A 40 8.62 -0.30 16.05
N VAL A 41 8.88 0.05 17.30
CA VAL A 41 9.81 -0.65 18.19
C VAL A 41 9.00 -1.18 19.37
N PHE A 42 8.99 -2.49 19.52
CA PHE A 42 8.15 -3.21 20.48
C PHE A 42 9.01 -3.79 21.59
N ASN A 43 8.50 -3.83 22.81
CA ASN A 43 9.15 -4.47 23.97
C ASN A 43 8.60 -5.88 24.23
N GLU A 44 7.44 -6.22 23.64
CA GLU A 44 6.75 -7.48 23.84
C GLU A 44 6.44 -8.17 22.52
N ALA A 45 6.58 -9.49 22.50
CA ALA A 45 6.26 -10.31 21.34
C ALA A 45 4.78 -10.20 20.94
N LYS A 46 3.89 -10.00 21.92
CA LYS A 46 2.45 -9.85 21.65
C LYS A 46 2.16 -8.59 20.82
N LEU A 47 2.74 -7.46 21.21
CA LEU A 47 2.51 -6.18 20.54
C LEU A 47 2.99 -6.18 19.08
N ILE A 48 4.16 -6.79 18.81
CA ILE A 48 4.63 -6.93 17.43
C ILE A 48 3.75 -7.86 16.61
N CYS A 49 3.24 -8.96 17.20
CA CYS A 49 2.31 -9.85 16.51
C CYS A 49 1.00 -9.15 16.17
N ASP A 50 0.48 -8.31 17.06
CA ASP A 50 -0.77 -7.59 16.80
C ASP A 50 -0.58 -6.53 15.71
N ALA A 51 0.53 -5.78 15.73
CA ALA A 51 0.87 -4.84 14.66
C ALA A 51 1.06 -5.55 13.30
N LEU A 52 1.66 -6.75 13.29
CA LEU A 52 1.81 -7.54 12.06
C LEU A 52 0.46 -8.02 11.52
N LYS A 53 -0.50 -8.39 12.39
CA LYS A 53 -1.85 -8.78 11.94
C LYS A 53 -2.59 -7.63 11.28
N GLU A 54 -2.49 -6.42 11.83
CA GLU A 54 -3.11 -5.22 11.24
C GLU A 54 -2.59 -4.98 9.82
N VAL A 55 -1.28 -5.11 9.62
CA VAL A 55 -0.64 -4.93 8.30
C VAL A 55 -1.10 -6.01 7.31
N VAL A 56 -1.22 -7.26 7.75
CA VAL A 56 -1.73 -8.35 6.90
C VAL A 56 -3.18 -8.09 6.50
N GLN A 57 -4.03 -7.66 7.44
CA GLN A 57 -5.42 -7.32 7.14
C GLN A 57 -5.54 -6.15 6.16
N GLN A 58 -4.66 -5.15 6.27
CA GLN A 58 -4.57 -4.04 5.31
C GLN A 58 -4.16 -4.54 3.92
N CYS A 59 -3.12 -5.37 3.84
CA CYS A 59 -2.68 -5.98 2.58
C CYS A 59 -3.77 -6.81 1.91
N ASP A 60 -4.53 -7.60 2.65
CA ASP A 60 -5.64 -8.39 2.08
C ASP A 60 -6.73 -7.49 1.49
N HIS A 61 -6.93 -6.29 2.04
CA HIS A 61 -7.84 -5.29 1.48
C HIS A 61 -7.27 -4.61 0.22
N ASP A 62 -5.98 -4.28 0.23
CA ASP A 62 -5.29 -3.61 -0.87
C ASP A 62 -4.99 -4.54 -2.06
N LEU A 63 -4.90 -5.85 -1.82
CA LEU A 63 -4.71 -6.89 -2.84
C LEU A 63 -6.01 -7.30 -3.55
N THR A 64 -7.05 -6.46 -3.50
CA THR A 64 -8.29 -6.69 -4.23
C THR A 64 -7.95 -6.95 -5.71
N PRO A 65 -8.24 -8.14 -6.27
CA PRO A 65 -7.83 -8.48 -7.63
C PRO A 65 -8.46 -7.51 -8.64
N MET A 66 -7.64 -6.67 -9.26
CA MET A 66 -8.11 -5.85 -10.38
C MET A 66 -8.28 -6.75 -11.61
N SER A 67 -9.53 -7.02 -11.97
CA SER A 67 -9.85 -7.66 -13.24
C SER A 67 -10.00 -6.58 -14.31
N PHE A 68 -9.10 -6.58 -15.30
CA PHE A 68 -9.18 -5.68 -16.44
C PHE A 68 -10.06 -6.29 -17.53
N MET A 69 -11.01 -5.51 -18.04
CA MET A 69 -11.77 -5.93 -19.22
C MET A 69 -10.86 -6.01 -20.45
N PRO A 70 -10.93 -7.09 -21.25
CA PRO A 70 -10.21 -7.18 -22.51
C PRO A 70 -10.63 -6.05 -23.46
N LEU A 71 -9.66 -5.46 -24.17
CA LEU A 71 -9.91 -4.41 -25.17
C LEU A 71 -10.94 -4.83 -26.25
N SER A 72 -10.99 -6.12 -26.58
CA SER A 72 -11.97 -6.70 -27.52
C SER A 72 -13.40 -6.70 -26.99
N ALA A 73 -13.59 -6.79 -25.67
CA ALA A 73 -14.91 -6.64 -25.05
C ALA A 73 -15.35 -5.17 -25.08
N MET A 74 -14.41 -4.22 -24.97
CA MET A 74 -14.68 -2.79 -25.01
C MET A 74 -15.21 -2.34 -26.38
N SER A 75 -14.64 -2.83 -27.49
CA SER A 75 -15.14 -2.55 -28.84
C SER A 75 -16.54 -3.13 -29.09
N THR A 76 -16.84 -4.26 -28.47
CA THR A 76 -18.15 -4.93 -28.56
C THR A 76 -19.22 -4.16 -27.76
N ILE A 77 -18.85 -3.61 -26.61
CA ILE A 77 -19.71 -2.76 -25.78
C ILE A 77 -19.98 -1.41 -26.43
N ALA A 78 -18.99 -0.80 -27.08
CA ALA A 78 -19.19 0.44 -27.84
C ALA A 78 -20.19 0.28 -29.01
N GLN A 79 -20.40 -0.95 -29.48
CA GLN A 79 -21.37 -1.31 -30.52
C GLN A 79 -22.72 -1.80 -29.98
N GLN A 80 -22.84 -2.05 -28.67
CA GLN A 80 -24.09 -2.48 -28.04
C GLN A 80 -24.70 -1.33 -27.22
N ASN A 81 -26.03 -1.32 -27.10
CA ASN A 81 -26.78 -0.27 -26.42
C ASN A 81 -26.23 0.01 -25.02
N LEU A 82 -25.64 1.20 -24.84
CA LEU A 82 -25.06 1.70 -23.58
C LEU A 82 -26.04 1.65 -22.38
N GLY A 83 -27.35 1.52 -22.63
CA GLY A 83 -28.38 1.35 -21.59
C GLY A 83 -28.39 0.00 -20.87
N GLN A 84 -27.56 -0.97 -21.28
CA GLN A 84 -27.40 -2.26 -20.58
C GLN A 84 -26.12 -2.35 -19.73
N LEU A 85 -25.27 -1.31 -19.74
CA LEU A 85 -24.07 -1.32 -18.92
C LEU A 85 -24.44 -1.13 -17.45
N GLU A 86 -23.74 -1.84 -16.59
CA GLU A 86 -23.86 -1.62 -15.15
C GLU A 86 -23.41 -0.16 -14.86
N PRO A 87 -24.18 0.63 -14.08
CA PRO A 87 -23.84 2.02 -13.79
C PRO A 87 -22.42 2.22 -13.25
N SER A 88 -21.89 1.22 -12.53
CA SER A 88 -20.50 1.13 -12.06
C SER A 88 -19.47 1.35 -13.18
N PHE A 89 -19.73 0.87 -14.39
CA PHE A 89 -18.85 1.02 -15.55
C PHE A 89 -18.79 2.47 -16.01
N MET A 90 -19.93 3.15 -16.09
CA MET A 90 -19.97 4.58 -16.44
C MET A 90 -19.22 5.42 -15.41
N TYR A 91 -19.42 5.16 -14.12
CA TYR A 91 -18.69 5.85 -13.05
C TYR A 91 -17.19 5.58 -13.12
N THR A 92 -16.77 4.34 -13.40
CA THR A 92 -15.36 3.97 -13.55
C THR A 92 -14.72 4.69 -14.74
N GLN A 93 -15.42 4.78 -15.86
CA GLN A 93 -14.93 5.46 -17.06
C GLN A 93 -14.78 6.97 -16.84
N LEU A 94 -15.79 7.60 -16.25
CA LEU A 94 -15.73 9.02 -15.87
C LEU A 94 -14.59 9.28 -14.88
N PHE A 95 -14.44 8.43 -13.87
CA PHE A 95 -13.36 8.54 -12.88
C PHE A 95 -11.97 8.40 -13.51
N LYS A 96 -11.81 7.46 -14.45
CA LYS A 96 -10.58 7.31 -15.24
C LYS A 96 -10.28 8.55 -16.07
N GLU A 97 -11.26 9.09 -16.78
CA GLU A 97 -11.08 10.29 -17.60
C GLU A 97 -10.66 11.48 -16.74
N ILE A 98 -11.31 11.69 -15.60
CA ILE A 98 -10.95 12.75 -14.65
C ILE A 98 -9.51 12.55 -14.13
N ILE A 99 -9.11 11.34 -13.72
CA ILE A 99 -7.75 11.09 -13.23
C ILE A 99 -6.70 11.34 -14.32
N LEU A 100 -6.97 10.94 -15.57
CA LEU A 100 -6.03 11.10 -16.69
C LEU A 100 -5.95 12.54 -17.22
N GLU A 101 -6.95 13.37 -16.94
CA GLU A 101 -6.96 14.81 -17.24
C GLU A 101 -6.36 15.66 -16.13
N ILE A 102 -6.09 15.08 -14.95
CA ILE A 102 -5.24 15.75 -13.96
C ILE A 102 -3.82 15.71 -14.54
N ASP A 103 -3.42 16.81 -15.18
CA ASP A 103 -2.01 17.05 -15.49
C ASP A 103 -1.24 16.96 -14.16
N GLU A 104 -0.28 16.04 -14.09
CA GLU A 104 0.78 16.15 -13.09
C GLU A 104 1.61 17.37 -13.48
N ASP A 105 1.17 18.55 -13.06
CA ASP A 105 2.02 19.72 -12.99
C ASP A 105 3.15 19.38 -12.00
N ASP A 106 4.24 18.86 -12.56
CA ASP A 106 5.50 18.54 -11.90
C ASP A 106 5.99 19.72 -11.04
N GLU A 107 6.13 19.50 -9.73
CA GLU A 107 7.02 20.27 -8.85
C GLU A 107 7.92 19.34 -8.02
#